data_AF-A0A954YVA4-F1
#
_entry.id   AF-A0A954YVA4-F1
#
_cell.length_a   1.000
_cell.length_b   1.000
_cell.length_c   1.000
_cell.angle_alpha   90.00
_cell.angle_beta   90.00
_cell.angle_gamma   90.00
#
_symmetry.space_group_name_H-M   'P 1'
#
loop_
_entity.id
_entity.type
_entity.pdbx_description
1 polymer ?
#
loop_
_entity_poly.entity_id
_entity_poly.type
_entity_poly.pdbx_seq_one_letter_code
_entity_poly.pdbx_strand_id
1 'polypeptide(L)'
;MQKRIQRWLVARPQLRRFALRGGLAGALLCVCLFVLTRYVAFGFASPYFAVAASEGAIGFGYVNSHSRIDVPGFFLEEFSRPSKTRWWAEVFADKGSGWLILPLWVFLLPCLIAVIFAWRSKPIGLNACKHCDYDLTGNESGICPECGTPIVTA
;
A
#
# COMPACT_ATOMS: atom_id res chain seq x y z
N MET A 1 15.35 14.89 -8.58
CA MET A 1 15.10 13.47 -8.17
C MET A 1 13.87 12.86 -8.85
N GLN A 2 12.72 13.53 -8.94
CA GLN A 2 11.48 13.01 -9.57
C GLN A 2 11.63 12.46 -11.01
N LYS A 3 12.42 13.12 -11.88
CA LYS A 3 12.65 12.66 -13.27
C LYS A 3 13.32 11.27 -13.36
N ARG A 4 14.12 10.87 -12.36
CA ARG A 4 14.79 9.56 -12.34
C ARG A 4 13.82 8.41 -12.02
N ILE A 5 12.92 8.63 -11.06
CA ILE A 5 11.92 7.62 -10.65
C ILE A 5 10.92 7.38 -11.79
N GLN A 6 10.51 8.44 -12.49
CA GLN A 6 9.63 8.32 -13.64
C GLN A 6 10.26 7.50 -14.78
N ARG A 7 11.53 7.77 -15.16
CA ARG A 7 12.23 6.97 -16.18
C ARG A 7 12.34 5.49 -15.80
N TRP A 8 12.55 5.18 -14.51
CA TRP A 8 12.65 3.81 -14.03
C TRP A 8 11.33 3.02 -14.11
N LEU A 9 10.22 3.63 -13.74
CA LEU A 9 8.90 2.99 -13.81
C LEU A 9 8.42 2.79 -15.24
N VAL A 10 8.83 3.69 -16.12
CA VAL A 10 8.50 3.70 -17.54
C VAL A 10 9.19 2.54 -18.29
N ALA A 11 10.47 2.28 -18.00
CA ALA A 11 11.25 1.20 -18.62
C ALA A 11 10.79 -0.23 -18.25
N ARG A 12 9.84 -0.40 -17.32
CA ARG A 12 9.39 -1.72 -16.82
C ARG A 12 7.86 -1.83 -16.78
N PRO A 13 7.19 -2.15 -17.91
CA PRO A 13 5.73 -2.22 -17.97
C PRO A 13 5.13 -3.27 -17.02
N GLN A 14 5.87 -4.33 -16.72
CA GLN A 14 5.47 -5.33 -15.72
C GLN A 14 5.38 -4.74 -14.31
N LEU A 15 6.34 -3.90 -13.91
CA LEU A 15 6.37 -3.25 -12.60
C LEU A 15 5.20 -2.26 -12.46
N ARG A 16 4.85 -1.53 -13.52
CA ARG A 16 3.67 -0.67 -13.56
C ARG A 16 2.37 -1.44 -13.35
N ARG A 17 2.19 -2.57 -14.05
CA ARG A 17 1.00 -3.44 -13.87
C ARG A 17 0.92 -4.00 -12.45
N PHE A 18 2.06 -4.40 -11.89
CA PHE A 18 2.15 -4.84 -10.51
C PHE A 18 1.78 -3.73 -9.52
N ALA A 19 2.33 -2.52 -9.68
CA ALA A 19 2.03 -1.37 -8.83
C ALA A 19 0.55 -0.96 -8.91
N LEU A 20 -0.06 -0.97 -10.11
CA LEU A 20 -1.48 -0.67 -10.28
C LEU A 20 -2.36 -1.73 -9.62
N ARG A 21 -2.17 -3.01 -9.96
CA ARG A 21 -3.02 -4.10 -9.47
C ARG A 21 -2.82 -4.33 -7.97
N GLY A 22 -1.56 -4.39 -7.54
CA GLY A 22 -1.20 -4.55 -6.12
C GLY A 22 -1.61 -3.35 -5.29
N GLY A 23 -1.38 -2.13 -5.77
CA GLY A 23 -1.81 -0.91 -5.09
C GLY A 23 -3.34 -0.81 -4.99
N LEU A 24 -4.07 -1.12 -6.06
CA LEU A 24 -5.54 -1.12 -6.05
C LEU A 24 -6.10 -2.19 -5.11
N ALA A 25 -5.59 -3.42 -5.18
CA ALA A 25 -5.99 -4.50 -4.28
C ALA A 25 -5.70 -4.15 -2.81
N GLY A 26 -4.52 -3.60 -2.52
CA GLY A 26 -4.16 -3.14 -1.18
C GLY A 26 -5.06 -2.02 -0.67
N ALA A 27 -5.38 -1.03 -1.52
CA ALA A 27 -6.29 0.05 -1.15
C ALA A 27 -7.72 -0.46 -0.88
N LEU A 28 -8.24 -1.34 -1.74
CA LEU A 28 -9.55 -1.97 -1.53
C LEU A 28 -9.59 -2.77 -0.24
N LEU A 29 -8.55 -3.58 0.03
CA LEU A 29 -8.43 -4.33 1.28
C LEU A 29 -8.44 -3.40 2.50
N CYS A 30 -7.68 -2.30 2.47
CA CYS A 30 -7.66 -1.33 3.57
C CYS A 30 -9.04 -0.69 3.80
N VAL A 31 -9.78 -0.36 2.74
CA VAL A 31 -11.14 0.19 2.84
C VAL A 31 -12.10 -0.85 3.41
N CYS A 32 -12.06 -2.09 2.92
CA CYS A 32 -12.88 -3.18 3.45
C CYS A 32 -12.59 -3.43 4.94
N LEU A 33 -11.31 -3.49 5.32
CA LEU A 33 -10.89 -3.62 6.71
C LEU A 33 -11.37 -2.42 7.55
N PHE A 34 -11.28 -1.20 7.03
CA PHE A 34 -11.73 -0.01 7.73
C PHE A 34 -13.23 -0.04 8.01
N VAL A 35 -14.04 -0.47 7.04
CA VAL A 35 -15.49 -0.62 7.23
C VAL A 35 -15.81 -1.77 8.18
N LEU A 36 -15.18 -2.94 7.99
CA LEU A 36 -15.40 -4.13 8.82
C LEU A 36 -15.06 -3.87 10.29
N THR A 37 -13.93 -3.22 10.55
CA THR A 37 -13.44 -2.94 11.91
C THR A 37 -14.30 -1.93 12.69
N ARG A 38 -15.31 -1.33 12.05
CA ARG A 38 -16.34 -0.52 12.72
C ARG A 38 -17.35 -1.37 13.48
N TYR A 39 -17.53 -2.63 13.08
CA TYR A 39 -18.54 -3.53 13.62
C TYR A 39 -17.93 -4.69 14.38
N VAL A 40 -16.71 -5.09 14.02
CA VAL A 40 -16.07 -6.29 14.55
C VAL A 40 -14.60 -6.00 14.88
N ALA A 41 -14.15 -6.42 16.05
CA ALA A 41 -12.74 -6.57 16.36
C ALA A 41 -12.29 -8.00 16.09
N PHE A 42 -11.11 -8.15 15.52
CA PHE A 42 -10.52 -9.47 15.35
C PHE A 42 -9.01 -9.40 15.47
N GLY A 43 -8.41 -10.51 15.86
CA GLY A 43 -6.97 -10.55 16.06
C GLY A 43 -6.47 -11.90 16.47
N PHE A 44 -5.19 -11.90 16.81
CA PHE A 44 -4.48 -13.04 17.37
C PHE A 44 -3.76 -12.57 18.63
N ALA A 45 -3.91 -13.34 19.69
CA ALA A 45 -3.20 -13.13 20.95
C ALA A 45 -2.31 -14.34 21.26
N SER A 46 -1.11 -14.04 21.75
CA SER A 46 -0.12 -14.97 22.27
C SER A 46 0.22 -14.53 23.71
N PRO A 47 0.89 -15.37 24.53
CA PRO A 47 1.27 -14.98 25.88
C PRO A 47 2.21 -13.76 25.95
N TYR A 48 2.87 -13.40 24.84
CA TYR A 48 3.86 -12.33 24.79
C TYR A 48 3.46 -11.15 23.90
N PHE A 49 2.61 -11.38 22.91
CA PHE A 49 2.22 -10.36 21.95
C PHE A 49 0.80 -10.56 21.46
N ALA A 50 0.19 -9.48 20.98
CA ALA A 50 -1.11 -9.50 20.34
C ALA A 50 -1.09 -8.61 19.10
N VAL A 51 -1.84 -9.01 18.07
CA VAL A 51 -2.12 -8.18 16.91
C VAL A 51 -3.63 -8.18 16.70
N ALA A 52 -4.22 -7.01 16.59
CA ALA A 52 -5.67 -6.87 16.47
C ALA A 52 -6.03 -5.76 15.50
N ALA A 53 -7.17 -5.88 14.84
CA ALA A 53 -7.78 -4.83 14.05
C ALA A 53 -9.13 -4.46 14.65
N SER A 54 -9.33 -3.18 14.95
CA SER A 54 -10.58 -2.65 15.49
C SER A 54 -10.65 -1.14 15.28
N GLU A 55 -11.86 -0.58 15.23
CA GLU A 55 -12.11 0.87 15.24
C GLU A 55 -11.41 1.65 14.10
N GLY A 56 -11.16 1.00 12.95
CA GLY A 56 -10.43 1.58 11.83
C GLY A 56 -8.90 1.60 12.01
N ALA A 57 -8.34 0.84 12.95
CA ALA A 57 -6.92 0.77 13.25
C ALA A 57 -6.42 -0.69 13.40
N ILE A 58 -5.09 -0.86 13.31
CA ILE A 58 -4.38 -2.09 13.66
C ILE A 58 -3.52 -1.80 14.90
N GLY A 59 -3.70 -2.60 15.94
CA GLY A 59 -2.92 -2.57 17.17
C GLY A 59 -1.89 -3.70 17.21
N PHE A 60 -0.69 -3.37 17.67
CA PHE A 60 0.38 -4.30 17.98
C PHE A 60 0.70 -4.15 19.46
N GLY A 61 0.43 -5.18 20.24
CA GLY A 61 0.65 -5.22 21.68
C GLY A 61 1.75 -6.19 22.05
N TYR A 62 2.50 -5.88 23.11
CA TYR A 62 3.26 -6.86 23.86
C TYR A 62 2.79 -6.87 25.32
N VAL A 63 2.84 -8.03 25.96
CA VAL A 63 2.38 -8.23 27.33
C VAL A 63 3.51 -8.84 28.15
N ASN A 64 3.71 -8.34 29.37
CA ASN A 64 4.69 -8.93 30.28
C ASN A 64 4.21 -10.30 30.75
N SER A 65 5.17 -11.16 31.06
CA SER A 65 4.98 -12.51 31.61
C SER A 65 4.05 -12.63 32.83
N HIS A 66 3.76 -11.53 33.54
CA HIS A 66 2.93 -11.51 34.76
C HIS A 66 1.43 -11.34 34.47
N SER A 67 1.05 -10.88 33.28
CA SER A 67 -0.34 -10.70 32.84
C SER A 67 -0.63 -11.62 31.66
N ARG A 68 -0.36 -12.93 31.84
CA ARG A 68 -0.57 -13.92 30.78
C ARG A 68 -2.02 -13.91 30.31
N ILE A 69 -2.19 -13.87 29.00
CA ILE A 69 -3.46 -14.17 28.36
C ILE A 69 -3.60 -15.69 28.43
N ASP A 70 -4.59 -16.17 29.19
CA ASP A 70 -4.74 -17.60 29.51
C ASP A 70 -5.09 -18.47 28.30
N VAL A 71 -5.48 -17.87 27.17
CA VAL A 71 -5.86 -18.60 25.95
C VAL A 71 -5.23 -17.93 24.73
N PRO A 72 -4.07 -18.41 24.23
CA PRO A 72 -3.55 -17.96 22.95
C PRO A 72 -4.48 -18.42 21.84
N GLY A 73 -4.76 -17.54 20.89
CA GLY A 73 -5.65 -17.88 19.79
C GLY A 73 -6.16 -16.68 19.02
N PHE A 74 -6.97 -17.01 18.02
CA PHE A 74 -7.76 -16.03 17.29
C PHE A 74 -8.97 -15.65 18.11
N PHE A 75 -9.30 -14.36 18.08
CA PHE A 75 -10.54 -13.85 18.65
C PHE A 75 -11.30 -13.04 17.62
N LEU A 76 -12.62 -13.03 17.79
CA LEU A 76 -13.58 -12.27 17.03
C LEU A 76 -14.58 -11.71 18.04
N GLU A 77 -14.64 -10.40 18.18
CA GLU A 77 -15.52 -9.70 19.11
C GLU A 77 -16.42 -8.74 18.34
N GLU A 78 -17.73 -8.92 18.49
CA GLU A 78 -18.73 -8.06 17.84
C GLU A 78 -19.07 -6.87 18.73
N PHE A 79 -19.07 -5.67 18.16
CA PHE A 79 -19.47 -4.46 18.88
C PHE A 79 -20.96 -4.22 18.74
N SER A 80 -21.68 -4.08 19.86
CA SER A 80 -23.11 -3.74 19.86
C SER A 80 -23.41 -2.34 19.29
N ARG A 81 -22.41 -1.47 19.17
CA ARG A 81 -22.49 -0.13 18.58
C ARG A 81 -21.21 0.16 17.79
N PRO A 82 -21.29 0.92 16.68
CA PRO A 82 -20.09 1.30 15.95
C PRO A 82 -19.18 2.13 16.86
N SER A 83 -17.96 1.64 17.04
CA SER A 83 -16.94 2.29 17.87
C SER A 83 -16.53 3.65 17.33
N LYS A 84 -15.86 4.47 18.14
CA LYS A 84 -15.30 5.75 17.67
C LYS A 84 -14.08 5.44 16.79
N THR A 85 -14.07 5.94 15.55
CA THR A 85 -12.92 5.76 14.66
C THR A 85 -11.67 6.39 15.26
N ARG A 86 -10.57 5.63 15.32
CA ARG A 86 -9.26 6.17 15.68
C ARG A 86 -8.59 6.80 14.46
N TRP A 87 -8.30 8.09 14.57
CA TRP A 87 -7.70 8.87 13.50
C TRP A 87 -6.20 9.09 13.69
N TRP A 88 -5.70 8.95 14.91
CA TRP A 88 -4.32 9.23 15.27
C TRP A 88 -3.60 7.96 15.69
N ALA A 89 -2.28 7.95 15.47
CA ALA A 89 -1.43 6.92 16.04
C ALA A 89 -1.39 7.10 17.55
N GLU A 90 -1.60 6.01 18.28
CA GLU A 90 -1.60 6.00 19.74
C GLU A 90 -0.57 5.00 20.22
N VAL A 91 0.19 5.40 21.25
CA VAL A 91 1.15 4.53 21.93
C VAL A 91 0.78 4.49 23.39
N PHE A 92 0.53 3.28 23.89
CA PHE A 92 0.30 3.02 25.30
C PHE A 92 1.49 2.21 25.81
N ALA A 93 2.04 2.58 26.96
CA ALA A 93 3.06 1.80 27.62
C ALA A 93 2.81 1.85 29.12
N ASP A 94 2.84 0.69 29.75
CA ASP A 94 2.79 0.53 31.20
C ASP A 94 4.01 -0.31 31.64
N LYS A 95 4.16 -0.58 32.94
CA LYS A 95 5.25 -1.38 33.53
C LYS A 95 5.20 -2.84 33.07
N GLY A 96 5.57 -3.08 31.81
CA GLY A 96 5.73 -4.39 31.21
C GLY A 96 4.83 -4.69 30.01
N SER A 97 3.87 -3.84 29.69
CA SER A 97 3.07 -3.98 28.47
C SER A 97 3.13 -2.72 27.65
N GLY A 98 2.89 -2.86 26.35
CA GLY A 98 2.77 -1.71 25.48
C GLY A 98 2.01 -2.04 24.22
N TRP A 99 1.35 -1.02 23.69
CA TRP A 99 0.55 -1.08 22.48
C TRP A 99 0.94 0.05 21.54
N LEU A 100 1.14 -0.31 20.27
CA LEU A 100 1.24 0.62 19.16
C LEU A 100 -0.01 0.46 18.30
N ILE A 101 -0.81 1.52 18.20
CA ILE A 101 -2.04 1.52 17.42
C ILE A 101 -1.86 2.45 16.22
N LEU A 102 -1.99 1.88 15.03
CA LEU A 102 -1.82 2.57 13.77
C LEU A 102 -3.16 2.61 13.03
N PRO A 103 -3.69 3.81 12.71
CA PRO A 103 -4.85 3.93 11.87
C PRO A 103 -4.65 3.26 10.50
N LEU A 104 -5.69 2.61 9.97
CA LEU A 104 -5.62 1.90 8.69
C LEU A 104 -5.26 2.82 7.51
N TRP A 105 -5.52 4.12 7.63
CA TRP A 105 -5.16 5.08 6.59
C TRP A 105 -3.63 5.17 6.37
N VAL A 106 -2.81 4.82 7.38
CA VAL A 106 -1.34 4.75 7.26
C VAL A 106 -0.92 3.73 6.20
N PHE A 107 -1.69 2.64 6.03
CA PHE A 107 -1.46 1.63 4.99
C PHE A 107 -2.17 1.98 3.68
N LEU A 108 -3.31 2.65 3.75
CA LEU A 108 -4.06 3.10 2.56
C LEU A 108 -3.26 4.11 1.74
N LEU A 109 -2.63 5.11 2.36
CA LEU A 109 -1.90 6.16 1.67
C LEU A 109 -0.78 5.64 0.75
N PRO A 110 0.17 4.79 1.18
CA PRO A 110 1.20 4.27 0.29
C PRO A 110 0.61 3.44 -0.87
N CYS A 111 -0.47 2.69 -0.64
CA CYS A 111 -1.19 2.00 -1.71
C CYS A 111 -1.76 2.98 -2.75
N LEU A 112 -2.46 4.03 -2.30
CA LEU A 112 -3.02 5.06 -3.19
C LEU A 112 -1.93 5.84 -3.92
N ILE A 113 -0.84 6.18 -3.24
CA ILE A 113 0.32 6.83 -3.83
C ILE A 113 0.90 5.97 -4.96
N ALA A 114 1.08 4.65 -4.74
CA ALA A 114 1.54 3.74 -5.76
C ALA A 114 0.60 3.69 -6.97
N VAL A 115 -0.72 3.64 -6.75
CA VAL A 115 -1.72 3.68 -7.82
C VAL A 115 -1.64 4.99 -8.60
N ILE A 116 -1.60 6.14 -7.92
CA ILE A 116 -1.53 7.47 -8.54
C ILE A 116 -0.26 7.60 -9.38
N PHE A 117 0.90 7.19 -8.87
CA PHE A 117 2.16 7.25 -9.63
C PHE A 117 2.13 6.33 -10.85
N ALA A 118 1.61 5.11 -10.70
CA ALA A 118 1.54 4.16 -11.80
C ALA A 118 0.49 4.57 -12.85
N TRP A 119 -0.58 5.26 -12.44
CA TRP A 119 -1.60 5.81 -13.35
C TRP A 119 -1.13 7.06 -14.08
N ARG A 120 -0.43 7.97 -13.38
CA ARG A 120 0.20 9.16 -13.98
C ARG A 120 1.39 8.85 -14.88
N SER A 121 2.01 7.68 -14.71
CA SER A 121 2.96 7.16 -15.68
C SER A 121 2.19 6.84 -16.96
N LYS A 122 2.11 7.83 -17.86
CA LYS A 122 1.57 7.62 -19.21
C LYS A 122 2.32 6.42 -19.80
N PRO A 123 1.61 5.44 -20.39
CA PRO A 123 2.31 4.47 -21.22
C PRO A 123 3.11 5.29 -22.23
N ILE A 124 4.40 4.98 -22.38
CA ILE A 124 5.17 5.55 -23.48
C ILE A 124 4.35 5.22 -24.72
N GLY A 125 3.91 6.26 -25.43
CA GLY A 125 2.96 6.08 -26.52
C GLY A 125 3.51 5.07 -27.53
N LEU A 126 2.63 4.53 -28.38
CA LEU A 126 3.04 3.77 -29.58
C LEU A 126 4.14 4.51 -30.37
N ASN A 127 4.19 5.84 -30.25
CA ASN A 127 5.19 6.72 -30.80
C ASN A 127 6.43 6.87 -29.92
N ALA A 128 7.01 5.81 -29.38
CA ALA A 128 8.30 5.93 -28.70
C ALA A 128 9.32 4.92 -29.18
N CYS A 129 10.58 5.35 -29.16
CA CYS A 129 11.68 4.53 -29.61
C CYS A 129 11.81 3.32 -28.68
N LYS A 130 11.68 2.11 -29.23
CA LYS A 130 11.81 0.85 -28.48
C LYS A 130 13.21 0.65 -27.86
N HIS A 131 14.20 1.44 -28.28
CA HIS A 131 15.59 1.29 -27.84
C HIS A 131 16.01 2.29 -26.75
N CYS A 132 15.51 3.52 -26.79
CA CYS A 132 15.91 4.58 -25.85
C CYS A 132 14.73 5.30 -25.18
N ASP A 133 13.50 4.89 -25.48
CA ASP A 133 12.25 5.49 -24.98
C ASP A 133 12.05 6.97 -25.34
N TYR A 134 12.79 7.49 -26.33
CA TYR A 134 12.56 8.84 -26.86
C TYR A 134 11.16 8.94 -27.47
N ASP A 135 10.44 10.01 -27.15
CA ASP A 135 9.12 10.31 -27.72
C ASP A 135 9.28 10.70 -29.19
N LEU A 136 8.82 9.82 -30.08
CA LEU A 136 8.86 9.97 -31.53
C LEU A 136 7.65 10.77 -32.05
N THR A 137 6.83 11.34 -31.18
CA THR A 137 5.72 12.21 -31.61
C THR A 137 6.27 13.39 -32.42
N GLY A 138 5.87 13.46 -33.70
CA GLY A 138 6.35 14.48 -34.64
C GLY A 138 7.73 14.19 -35.24
N ASN A 139 8.32 13.01 -35.02
CA ASN A 139 9.53 12.61 -35.72
C ASN A 139 9.19 11.97 -37.08
N GLU A 140 9.47 12.71 -38.16
CA GLU A 140 9.22 12.26 -39.54
C GLU A 140 10.45 11.61 -40.19
N SER A 141 11.62 11.67 -39.54
CA SER A 141 12.87 11.17 -40.13
C SER A 141 12.94 9.63 -40.25
N GLY A 142 12.05 8.92 -39.57
CA GLY A 142 12.11 7.46 -39.45
C GLY A 142 13.31 6.95 -38.63
N ILE A 143 14.10 7.84 -38.01
CA ILE A 143 15.28 7.49 -37.21
C ILE A 143 15.20 8.23 -35.87
N CYS A 144 15.45 7.54 -34.76
CA CYS A 144 15.47 8.20 -33.46
C CYS A 144 16.66 9.18 -33.35
N PRO A 145 16.45 10.46 -32.98
CA PRO A 145 17.52 11.45 -32.91
C PRO A 145 18.52 11.23 -31.77
N GLU A 146 18.11 10.53 -30.70
CA GLU A 146 18.99 10.26 -29.55
C GLU A 146 19.90 9.06 -29.79
N CYS A 147 19.39 7.98 -30.40
CA CYS A 147 20.11 6.71 -30.48
C CYS A 147 20.38 6.20 -31.90
N GLY A 148 19.87 6.90 -32.93
CA GLY A 148 20.05 6.50 -34.34
C GLY A 148 19.28 5.23 -34.75
N THR A 149 18.47 4.63 -33.87
CA THR A 149 17.72 3.42 -34.20
C THR A 149 16.59 3.73 -35.19
N PRO A 150 16.43 2.96 -36.29
CA PRO A 150 15.32 3.10 -37.22
C PRO A 150 13.98 2.82 -36.53
N ILE A 151 12.96 3.61 -36.87
CA ILE A 151 11.60 3.47 -36.38
C ILE A 151 10.86 2.57 -37.36
N VAL A 152 10.47 1.38 -36.91
CA VAL A 152 9.62 0.50 -37.70
C VAL A 152 8.18 1.00 -37.56
N THR A 153 7.76 1.86 -38.49
CA THR A 153 6.35 2.20 -38.68
C THR A 153 5.65 0.95 -39.22
N ALA A 154 4.70 0.42 -38.46
CA ALA A 154 3.83 -0.67 -38.89
C ALA A 154 2.75 -0.16 -39.84
#